data_AF-A0A8S2L9D5-F1
#
_entry.id   AF-A0A8S2L9D5-F1
#
_cell.length_a   1.000
_cell.length_b   1.000
_cell.length_c   1.000
_cell.angle_alpha   90.00
_cell.angle_beta   90.00
_cell.angle_gamma   90.00
#
_symmetry.space_group_name_H-M   'P 1'
#
loop_
_entity.id
_entity.type
_entity.pdbx_description
1 polymer ?
#
loop_
_entity_poly.entity_id
_entity_poly.type
_entity_poly.pdbx_seq_one_letter_code
_entity_poly.pdbx_strand_id
1 'polypeptide(L)'
;MADTGERPKKTIEAEPLIIPDSFEGYPLNYFNLPLHYRNDLKSVLIPYGVIQDRIEALASRIFDDLRIGMPEQLVCMCVLKGGYRFFSDLILKIQNENRRRSDRSLPMSLEFIRTRSYVNDQSSNRLEIIGLSDLKTLKNKNLLIVEDIIDRGVTMATLKKEFEKFEPKTIRVASLITKRRKDKVCVFKPDYCGFEIPDHFIVGYALDYNEYFRDVEHICILKESEFSTYETFKHSFVIWSLPLTGLVQSITAALTFTFLSRTKTDPGYYSDRGTLSYAFIVENSFFSGLLLFQWLYYSDFFYSYINNSIVIDNLIVFLPYILRQLWPKTHFRDSLNNSDKNKTAPNKNFYFIVTMVTKMFYVWAKHYIGYFLNYVRFFDRANPQQIEYIYLLLVFSAFATTISVFLHTLKFKGYIGPRTSYIIYMMSYLSTFYSFIQIRIDIHPIYNRQKVRFITTYLCQQPFSSQADFWFDSQPCDNMDRSMTIYEWYYNIPAV
;
A
#
# COMPACT_ATOMS: atom_id res chain seq x y z
N MET A 1 -68.18 -21.56 20.03
CA MET A 1 -67.55 -20.22 20.04
C MET A 1 -66.23 -20.35 19.31
N ALA A 2 -66.19 -19.91 18.06
CA ALA A 2 -64.95 -19.84 17.29
C ALA A 2 -64.08 -18.77 17.94
N ASP A 3 -62.88 -19.16 18.37
CA ASP A 3 -61.86 -18.24 18.85
C ASP A 3 -61.38 -17.41 17.67
N THR A 4 -62.01 -16.25 17.47
CA THR A 4 -61.59 -15.19 16.55
C THR A 4 -60.40 -14.42 17.13
N GLY A 5 -59.41 -15.16 17.65
CA GLY A 5 -58.16 -14.61 18.15
C GLY A 5 -57.31 -14.10 17.00
N GLU A 6 -57.61 -12.90 16.51
CA GLU A 6 -56.61 -12.10 15.81
C GLU A 6 -55.41 -11.95 16.75
N ARG A 7 -54.34 -12.69 16.47
CA ARG A 7 -53.05 -12.44 17.12
C ARG A 7 -52.71 -10.97 16.84
N PRO A 8 -52.47 -10.14 17.86
CA PRO A 8 -52.04 -8.78 17.62
C PRO A 8 -50.77 -8.82 16.79
N LYS A 9 -50.82 -8.27 15.57
CA LYS A 9 -49.62 -8.00 14.78
C LYS A 9 -48.79 -7.01 15.60
N LYS A 10 -47.87 -7.51 16.41
CA LYS A 10 -46.80 -6.68 16.98
C LYS A 10 -46.06 -6.09 15.79
N THR A 11 -46.33 -4.82 15.52
CA THR A 11 -45.51 -3.99 14.66
C THR A 11 -44.12 -4.01 15.29
N ILE A 12 -43.21 -4.80 14.75
CA ILE A 12 -41.84 -4.86 15.22
C ILE A 12 -41.27 -3.46 14.97
N GLU A 13 -40.98 -2.74 16.05
CA GLU A 13 -40.44 -1.38 15.97
C GLU A 13 -39.17 -1.36 15.11
N ALA A 14 -39.00 -0.25 14.38
CA ALA A 14 -37.98 -0.01 13.36
C ALA A 14 -36.56 0.10 13.86
N GLU A 15 -36.37 -0.18 15.14
CA GLU A 15 -35.16 0.21 15.83
C GLU A 15 -34.07 -0.81 15.57
N PRO A 16 -32.82 -0.34 15.36
CA PRO A 16 -31.68 -1.22 15.27
C PRO A 16 -31.54 -2.04 16.55
N LEU A 17 -30.92 -3.22 16.44
CA LEU A 17 -30.49 -3.93 17.63
C LEU A 17 -29.29 -3.20 18.22
N ILE A 18 -29.48 -2.57 19.39
CA ILE A 18 -28.46 -1.77 20.06
C ILE A 18 -27.51 -2.71 20.82
N ILE A 19 -26.26 -2.79 20.37
CA ILE A 19 -25.19 -3.49 21.09
C ILE A 19 -24.62 -2.54 22.15
N PRO A 20 -24.62 -2.86 23.46
CA PRO A 20 -24.16 -1.94 24.50
C PRO A 20 -22.67 -1.55 24.38
N ASP A 21 -22.32 -0.33 24.79
CA ASP A 21 -20.92 0.16 24.84
C ASP A 21 -20.01 -0.68 25.76
N SER A 22 -20.58 -1.37 26.76
CA SER A 22 -19.86 -2.26 27.66
C SER A 22 -19.59 -3.65 27.08
N PHE A 23 -20.18 -3.97 25.92
CA PHE A 23 -20.06 -5.30 25.33
C PHE A 23 -18.78 -5.41 24.50
N GLU A 24 -17.81 -6.20 24.99
CA GLU A 24 -16.52 -6.39 24.32
C GLU A 24 -16.51 -7.51 23.28
N GLY A 25 -17.67 -8.11 22.98
CA GLY A 25 -17.78 -9.26 22.08
C GLY A 25 -17.55 -10.60 22.77
N TYR A 26 -17.76 -11.66 22.00
CA TYR A 26 -17.58 -13.04 22.43
C TYR A 26 -16.12 -13.52 22.21
N PRO A 27 -15.61 -14.41 23.08
CA PRO A 27 -14.32 -15.04 22.89
C PRO A 27 -14.20 -15.79 21.56
N LEU A 28 -13.07 -15.62 20.87
CA LEU A 28 -12.82 -16.23 19.54
C LEU A 28 -12.84 -17.76 19.55
N ASN A 29 -12.49 -18.38 20.68
CA ASN A 29 -12.44 -19.85 20.82
C ASN A 29 -13.83 -20.51 20.82
N TYR A 30 -14.91 -19.74 20.88
CA TYR A 30 -16.27 -20.25 20.73
C TYR A 30 -16.73 -20.37 19.28
N PHE A 31 -15.94 -19.86 18.34
CA PHE A 31 -16.30 -19.79 16.92
C PHE A 31 -15.26 -20.47 16.04
N ASN A 32 -15.71 -20.89 14.87
CA ASN A 32 -14.84 -21.37 13.82
C ASN A 32 -14.40 -20.17 12.96
N LEU A 33 -13.12 -19.82 13.04
CA LEU A 33 -12.53 -18.66 12.35
C LEU A 33 -11.37 -19.12 11.46
N PRO A 34 -11.13 -18.44 10.32
CA PRO A 34 -9.96 -18.73 9.50
C PRO A 34 -8.66 -18.61 10.32
N LEU A 35 -7.82 -19.64 10.24
CA LEU A 35 -6.62 -19.75 11.08
C LEU A 35 -5.67 -18.56 10.89
N HIS A 36 -5.58 -18.03 9.67
CA HIS A 36 -4.70 -16.91 9.33
C HIS A 36 -5.12 -15.56 9.91
N TYR A 37 -6.33 -15.45 10.49
CA TYR A 37 -6.80 -14.21 11.14
C TYR A 37 -6.94 -14.32 12.65
N ARG A 38 -6.76 -15.50 13.23
CA ARG A 38 -7.06 -15.75 14.66
C ARG A 38 -6.22 -14.87 15.60
N ASN A 39 -5.01 -14.49 15.18
CA ASN A 39 -4.11 -13.67 15.97
C ASN A 39 -4.39 -12.17 15.87
N ASP A 40 -5.19 -11.76 14.88
CA ASP A 40 -5.38 -10.36 14.51
C ASP A 40 -6.71 -9.82 15.07
N LEU A 41 -7.65 -10.72 15.35
CA LEU A 41 -8.96 -10.41 15.92
C LEU A 41 -8.93 -10.35 17.45
N LYS A 42 -9.64 -9.41 18.06
CA LYS A 42 -9.82 -9.31 19.52
C LYS A 42 -10.95 -10.23 19.99
N SER A 43 -12.12 -10.13 19.37
CA SER A 43 -13.36 -10.83 19.75
C SER A 43 -14.37 -10.82 18.61
N VAL A 44 -15.37 -11.71 18.68
CA VAL A 44 -16.53 -11.69 17.77
C VAL A 44 -17.59 -10.75 18.31
N LEU A 45 -17.88 -9.65 17.63
CA LEU A 45 -18.91 -8.70 18.06
C LEU A 45 -20.31 -9.20 17.73
N ILE A 46 -20.53 -9.63 16.48
CA ILE A 46 -21.84 -10.11 16.01
C ILE A 46 -21.64 -11.44 15.28
N PRO A 47 -22.13 -12.56 15.85
CA PRO A 47 -22.09 -13.86 15.20
C PRO A 47 -22.89 -13.90 13.90
N TYR A 48 -22.43 -14.71 12.94
CA TYR A 48 -23.07 -14.86 11.63
C TYR A 48 -24.57 -15.21 11.73
N GLY A 49 -24.95 -16.13 12.61
CA GLY A 49 -26.36 -16.51 12.80
C GLY A 49 -27.24 -15.33 13.22
N VAL A 50 -26.76 -14.49 14.15
CA VAL A 50 -27.48 -13.29 14.61
C VAL A 50 -27.64 -12.28 13.48
N ILE A 51 -26.64 -12.15 12.61
CA ILE A 51 -26.71 -11.33 11.40
C ILE A 51 -27.85 -11.84 10.50
N GLN A 52 -27.90 -13.14 10.22
CA GLN A 52 -28.94 -13.73 9.38
C GLN A 52 -30.35 -13.54 9.93
N ASP A 53 -30.53 -13.75 11.24
CA ASP A 53 -31.82 -13.56 11.92
C ASP A 53 -32.28 -12.10 11.81
N ARG A 54 -31.35 -11.15 11.99
CA ARG A 54 -31.66 -9.73 11.86
C ARG A 54 -32.00 -9.35 10.43
N ILE A 55 -31.27 -9.87 9.44
CA ILE A 55 -31.55 -9.63 8.01
C ILE A 55 -32.93 -10.15 7.62
N GLU A 56 -33.35 -11.31 8.15
CA GLU A 56 -34.70 -11.83 7.91
C GLU A 56 -35.80 -10.89 8.44
N ALA A 57 -35.63 -10.35 9.65
CA ALA A 57 -36.54 -9.35 10.20
C ALA A 57 -36.56 -8.05 9.35
N LEU A 58 -35.39 -7.58 8.91
CA LEU A 58 -35.29 -6.42 8.02
C LEU A 58 -35.98 -6.66 6.67
N ALA A 59 -35.80 -7.84 6.09
CA ALA A 59 -36.41 -8.20 4.81
C ALA A 59 -37.93 -8.19 4.89
N SER A 60 -38.52 -8.81 5.92
CA SER A 60 -39.98 -8.78 6.13
C SER A 60 -40.48 -7.36 6.29
N ARG A 61 -39.74 -6.51 7.02
CA ARG A 61 -40.11 -5.11 7.22
C ARG A 61 -40.05 -4.31 5.92
N ILE A 62 -38.94 -4.40 5.19
CA ILE A 62 -38.76 -3.72 3.89
C ILE A 62 -39.86 -4.14 2.93
N PHE A 63 -40.20 -5.43 2.93
CA PHE A 63 -41.30 -5.95 2.14
C PHE A 63 -42.63 -5.30 2.51
N ASP A 64 -42.95 -5.19 3.81
CA ASP A 64 -44.20 -4.60 4.29
C ASP A 64 -44.28 -3.08 4.09
N ASP A 65 -43.18 -2.34 4.29
CA ASP A 65 -43.10 -0.88 4.15
C ASP A 65 -43.18 -0.47 2.67
N LEU A 66 -42.50 -1.19 1.78
CA LEU A 66 -42.52 -0.90 0.33
C LEU A 66 -43.77 -1.44 -0.37
N ARG A 67 -44.56 -2.29 0.29
CA ARG A 67 -45.87 -2.76 -0.18
C ARG A 67 -46.95 -1.68 -0.15
N ILE A 68 -46.86 -0.73 0.79
CA ILE A 68 -47.89 0.30 0.98
C ILE A 68 -47.54 1.51 0.09
N GLY A 69 -48.16 1.56 -1.10
CA GLY A 69 -48.11 2.74 -1.97
C GLY A 69 -47.18 2.65 -3.19
N MET A 70 -46.59 1.49 -3.50
CA MET A 70 -45.70 1.31 -4.67
C MET A 70 -46.13 0.13 -5.55
N PRO A 71 -46.97 0.36 -6.58
CA PRO A 71 -47.28 -0.67 -7.60
C PRO A 71 -46.12 -0.91 -8.59
N GLU A 72 -44.96 -0.29 -8.36
CA GLU A 72 -43.87 -0.19 -9.33
C GLU A 72 -42.61 -0.93 -8.86
N GLN A 73 -41.82 -1.38 -9.84
CA GLN A 73 -40.56 -2.10 -9.63
C GLN A 73 -39.61 -1.38 -8.66
N LEU A 74 -39.05 -2.17 -7.72
CA LEU A 74 -38.02 -1.74 -6.79
C LEU A 74 -36.63 -1.96 -7.40
N VAL A 75 -35.82 -0.91 -7.46
CA VAL A 75 -34.41 -0.99 -7.86
C VAL A 75 -33.57 -1.14 -6.60
N CYS A 76 -33.01 -2.32 -6.39
CA CYS A 76 -32.14 -2.62 -5.25
C CYS A 76 -30.69 -2.37 -5.65
N MET A 77 -30.04 -1.41 -5.01
CA MET A 77 -28.70 -0.97 -5.36
C MET A 77 -27.69 -1.35 -4.28
N CYS A 78 -26.72 -2.18 -4.65
CA CYS A 78 -25.62 -2.56 -3.78
C CYS A 78 -24.48 -1.55 -3.86
N VAL A 79 -24.02 -1.06 -2.71
CA VAL A 79 -22.76 -0.31 -2.63
C VAL A 79 -21.59 -1.27 -2.43
N LEU A 80 -20.70 -1.32 -3.42
CA LEU A 80 -19.52 -2.19 -3.44
C LEU A 80 -18.30 -1.49 -2.83
N LYS A 81 -17.37 -2.24 -2.21
CA LYS A 81 -17.36 -3.71 -2.13
C LYS A 81 -18.12 -4.25 -0.91
N GLY A 82 -17.97 -3.64 0.25
CA GLY A 82 -18.35 -4.28 1.52
C GLY A 82 -19.83 -4.59 1.67
N GLY A 83 -20.72 -3.83 1.01
CA GLY A 83 -22.17 -4.10 1.01
C GLY A 83 -22.60 -5.41 0.33
N TYR A 84 -21.75 -6.08 -0.46
CA TYR A 84 -22.19 -7.20 -1.32
C TYR A 84 -22.79 -8.37 -0.55
N ARG A 85 -22.25 -8.71 0.63
CA ARG A 85 -22.72 -9.86 1.40
C ARG A 85 -24.06 -9.57 2.06
N PHE A 86 -24.18 -8.42 2.71
CA PHE A 86 -25.45 -7.95 3.27
C PHE A 86 -26.52 -7.82 2.19
N PHE A 87 -26.18 -7.24 1.04
CA PHE A 87 -27.08 -7.13 -0.11
C PHE A 87 -27.57 -8.49 -0.58
N SER A 88 -26.65 -9.43 -0.83
CA SER A 88 -27.02 -10.78 -1.29
C SER A 88 -27.99 -11.47 -0.34
N ASP A 89 -27.67 -11.46 0.96
CA ASP A 89 -28.48 -12.13 1.98
C ASP A 89 -29.84 -11.43 2.15
N LEU A 90 -29.87 -10.10 2.12
CA LEU A 90 -31.11 -9.31 2.20
C LEU A 90 -32.04 -9.58 1.01
N ILE A 91 -31.51 -9.56 -0.22
CA ILE A 91 -32.31 -9.82 -1.42
C ILE A 91 -32.86 -11.24 -1.41
N LEU A 92 -32.07 -12.24 -0.99
CA LEU A 92 -32.55 -13.61 -0.86
C LEU A 92 -33.73 -13.70 0.12
N LYS A 93 -33.65 -13.02 1.27
CA LYS A 93 -34.74 -13.01 2.26
C LYS A 93 -35.98 -12.27 1.74
N ILE A 94 -35.82 -11.17 1.00
CA ILE A 94 -36.95 -10.48 0.33
C ILE A 94 -37.59 -11.36 -0.75
N GLN A 95 -36.79 -12.10 -1.53
CA GLN A 95 -37.30 -13.07 -2.50
C GLN A 95 -38.09 -14.20 -1.83
N ASN A 96 -37.68 -14.64 -0.64
CA ASN A 96 -38.43 -15.63 0.13
C ASN A 96 -39.78 -15.08 0.59
N GLU A 97 -39.85 -13.83 1.05
CA GLU A 97 -41.13 -13.17 1.37
C GLU A 97 -42.05 -13.07 0.16
N ASN A 98 -41.48 -12.71 -1.00
CA ASN A 98 -42.18 -12.71 -2.29
C ASN A 98 -42.80 -14.07 -2.66
N ARG A 99 -42.12 -15.18 -2.36
CA ARG A 99 -42.62 -16.54 -2.67
C ARG A 99 -43.64 -17.03 -1.64
N ARG A 100 -43.44 -16.68 -0.36
CA ARG A 100 -44.28 -17.13 0.76
C ARG A 100 -45.67 -16.50 0.73
N ARG A 101 -45.78 -15.26 0.25
CA ARG A 101 -47.03 -14.49 0.25
C ARG A 101 -47.75 -14.66 -1.08
N SER A 102 -48.73 -15.55 -1.12
CA SER A 102 -49.47 -15.90 -2.36
C SER A 102 -50.37 -14.79 -2.88
N ASP A 103 -50.68 -13.79 -2.06
CA ASP A 103 -51.57 -12.68 -2.42
C ASP A 103 -50.83 -11.49 -3.06
N ARG A 104 -49.49 -11.44 -3.00
CA ARG A 104 -48.70 -10.24 -3.35
C ARG A 104 -47.29 -10.55 -3.84
N SER A 105 -46.80 -9.73 -4.78
CA SER A 105 -45.43 -9.81 -5.32
C SER A 105 -44.83 -8.41 -5.51
N LEU A 106 -43.54 -8.29 -5.20
CA LEU A 106 -42.71 -7.10 -5.32
C LEU A 106 -41.63 -7.36 -6.40
N PRO A 107 -41.81 -6.85 -7.63
CA PRO A 107 -40.82 -6.99 -8.68
C PRO A 107 -39.56 -6.16 -8.36
N MET A 108 -38.38 -6.77 -8.54
CA MET A 108 -37.09 -6.15 -8.22
C MET A 108 -36.11 -6.20 -9.40
N SER A 109 -35.32 -5.15 -9.58
CA SER A 109 -34.07 -5.18 -10.34
C SER A 109 -32.88 -4.93 -9.43
N LEU A 110 -31.70 -5.40 -9.83
CA LEU A 110 -30.47 -5.27 -9.05
C LEU A 110 -29.48 -4.37 -9.79
N GLU A 111 -28.91 -3.42 -9.07
CA GLU A 111 -27.87 -2.51 -9.55
C GLU A 111 -26.66 -2.57 -8.62
N PHE A 112 -25.47 -2.36 -9.17
CA PHE A 112 -24.22 -2.38 -8.41
C PHE A 112 -23.43 -1.11 -8.68
N ILE A 113 -23.08 -0.40 -7.62
CA ILE A 113 -22.25 0.80 -7.71
C ILE A 113 -21.01 0.66 -6.84
N ARG A 114 -19.96 1.37 -7.21
CA ARG A 114 -18.81 1.61 -6.35
C ARG A 114 -18.62 3.10 -6.17
N THR A 115 -18.50 3.53 -4.93
CA THR A 115 -18.24 4.93 -4.61
C THR A 115 -16.76 5.16 -4.31
N ARG A 116 -16.19 6.25 -4.84
CA ARG A 116 -14.87 6.74 -4.43
C ARG A 116 -14.97 8.19 -3.97
N SER A 117 -14.38 8.50 -2.82
CA SER A 117 -14.19 9.87 -2.38
C SER A 117 -12.93 10.43 -3.05
N TYR A 118 -13.04 11.54 -3.77
CA TYR A 118 -11.86 12.22 -4.31
C TYR A 118 -11.08 12.87 -3.17
N VAL A 119 -9.85 12.41 -2.92
CA VAL A 119 -8.96 12.88 -1.83
C VAL A 119 -8.28 14.21 -2.17
N ASN A 120 -8.23 14.60 -3.44
CA ASN A 120 -7.37 15.69 -3.93
C ASN A 120 -7.91 17.10 -3.72
N ASP A 121 -9.09 17.26 -3.15
CA ASP A 121 -9.66 18.58 -2.97
C ASP A 121 -10.40 18.63 -1.63
N GLN A 122 -9.71 19.13 -0.60
CA GLN A 122 -10.24 19.30 0.76
C GLN A 122 -11.53 20.16 0.81
N SER A 123 -11.93 20.73 -0.33
CA SER A 123 -13.06 21.63 -0.48
C SER A 123 -14.27 21.04 -1.24
N SER A 124 -14.14 19.97 -2.04
CA SER A 124 -15.16 19.67 -3.06
C SER A 124 -16.22 18.62 -2.69
N ASN A 125 -15.99 17.75 -1.69
CA ASN A 125 -16.93 16.68 -1.28
C ASN A 125 -17.53 15.86 -2.45
N ARG A 126 -16.88 15.81 -3.62
CA ARG A 126 -17.41 15.14 -4.80
C ARG A 126 -17.22 13.62 -4.67
N LEU A 127 -18.32 12.90 -4.87
CA LEU A 127 -18.36 11.43 -4.87
C LEU A 127 -18.34 10.94 -6.31
N GLU A 128 -17.36 10.11 -6.68
CA GLU A 128 -17.37 9.40 -7.95
C GLU A 128 -18.25 8.15 -7.81
N ILE A 129 -19.22 7.97 -8.71
CA ILE A 129 -20.06 6.78 -8.79
C ILE A 129 -19.65 5.99 -10.02
N ILE A 130 -19.15 4.78 -9.81
CA ILE A 130 -18.69 3.87 -10.86
C ILE A 130 -19.67 2.70 -10.95
N GLY A 131 -20.01 2.27 -12.17
CA GLY A 131 -20.79 1.05 -12.42
C GLY A 131 -22.19 1.28 -12.98
N LEU A 132 -22.76 2.48 -12.79
CA LEU A 132 -24.04 2.84 -13.41
C LEU A 132 -23.79 3.50 -14.77
N SER A 133 -24.30 2.89 -15.85
CA SER A 133 -24.11 3.39 -17.22
C SER A 133 -24.92 4.65 -17.52
N ASP A 134 -26.15 4.76 -16.99
CA ASP A 134 -26.98 5.95 -17.12
C ASP A 134 -27.85 6.16 -15.87
N LEU A 135 -27.53 7.21 -15.10
CA LEU A 135 -28.28 7.61 -13.91
C LEU A 135 -29.70 8.10 -14.21
N LYS A 136 -30.02 8.46 -15.47
CA LYS A 136 -31.38 8.86 -15.87
C LYS A 136 -32.39 7.71 -15.78
N THR A 137 -31.91 6.46 -15.78
CA THR A 137 -32.76 5.27 -15.61
C THR A 137 -33.43 5.20 -14.23
N LEU A 138 -32.95 5.99 -13.26
CA LEU A 138 -33.49 6.07 -11.91
C LEU A 138 -34.75 6.93 -11.79
N LYS A 139 -35.09 7.72 -12.82
CA LYS A 139 -36.25 8.62 -12.80
C LYS A 139 -37.55 7.87 -12.56
N ASN A 140 -38.37 8.37 -11.63
CA ASN A 140 -39.63 7.77 -11.20
C ASN A 140 -39.52 6.31 -10.71
N LYS A 141 -38.32 5.84 -10.30
CA LYS A 141 -38.13 4.50 -9.72
C LYS A 141 -38.11 4.55 -8.19
N ASN A 142 -38.48 3.44 -7.56
CA ASN A 142 -38.28 3.25 -6.13
C ASN A 142 -36.89 2.65 -5.91
N LEU A 143 -36.07 3.29 -5.09
CA LEU A 143 -34.68 2.89 -4.85
C LEU A 143 -34.53 2.37 -3.43
N LEU A 144 -33.91 1.20 -3.29
CA LEU A 144 -33.39 0.68 -2.03
C LEU A 144 -31.86 0.59 -2.14
N ILE A 145 -31.16 1.53 -1.54
CA ILE A 145 -29.71 1.53 -1.44
C ILE A 145 -29.31 0.65 -0.25
N VAL A 146 -28.38 -0.26 -0.46
CA VAL A 146 -27.90 -1.19 0.55
C VAL A 146 -26.41 -1.00 0.78
N GLU A 147 -26.06 -0.60 1.99
CA GLU A 147 -24.70 -0.30 2.46
C GLU A 147 -24.33 -1.22 3.63
N ASP A 148 -23.06 -1.58 3.78
CA ASP A 148 -22.60 -2.37 4.92
C ASP A 148 -22.62 -1.58 6.24
N ILE A 149 -22.02 -0.38 6.26
CA ILE A 149 -21.81 0.41 7.47
C ILE A 149 -21.98 1.91 7.24
N ILE A 150 -22.68 2.55 8.17
CA ILE A 150 -22.77 4.00 8.29
C ILE A 150 -22.02 4.43 9.56
N ASP A 151 -20.82 4.98 9.36
CA ASP A 151 -20.02 5.58 10.43
C ASP A 151 -20.45 7.04 10.67
N ARG A 152 -19.88 7.99 9.92
CA ARG A 152 -20.32 9.40 10.00
C ARG A 152 -21.53 9.72 9.14
N GLY A 153 -21.81 8.89 8.12
CA GLY A 153 -22.91 9.11 7.18
C GLY A 153 -22.66 10.12 6.06
N VAL A 154 -21.44 10.70 5.96
CA VAL A 154 -21.10 11.68 4.92
C VAL A 154 -21.25 11.09 3.51
N THR A 155 -20.71 9.89 3.28
CA THR A 155 -20.80 9.20 1.98
C THR A 155 -22.26 8.99 1.56
N MET A 156 -23.10 8.50 2.47
CA MET A 156 -24.53 8.27 2.20
C MET A 156 -25.33 9.55 2.04
N ALA A 157 -25.04 10.59 2.81
CA ALA A 157 -25.65 11.90 2.62
C ALA A 157 -25.34 12.48 1.23
N THR A 158 -24.09 12.34 0.77
CA THR A 158 -23.70 12.79 -0.58
C THR A 158 -24.31 11.92 -1.66
N LEU A 159 -24.25 10.59 -1.53
CA LEU A 159 -24.82 9.66 -2.52
C LEU A 159 -26.32 9.88 -2.71
N LYS A 160 -27.06 10.02 -1.59
CA LYS A 160 -28.50 10.29 -1.63
C LYS A 160 -28.78 11.61 -2.38
N LYS A 161 -28.06 12.68 -2.06
CA LYS A 161 -28.19 13.98 -2.75
C LYS A 161 -27.87 13.89 -4.24
N GLU A 162 -26.90 13.08 -4.65
CA GLU A 162 -26.60 12.86 -6.06
C GLU A 162 -27.74 12.14 -6.77
N PHE A 163 -28.36 11.13 -6.14
CA PHE A 163 -29.50 10.42 -6.74
C PHE A 163 -30.80 11.23 -6.75
N GLU A 164 -31.03 12.11 -5.77
CA GLU A 164 -32.19 13.00 -5.76
C GLU A 164 -32.26 13.90 -7.01
N LYS A 165 -31.12 14.25 -7.62
CA LYS A 165 -31.06 15.03 -8.87
C LYS A 165 -31.70 14.33 -10.07
N PHE A 166 -31.87 13.02 -10.02
CA PHE A 166 -32.45 12.22 -11.10
C PHE A 166 -33.95 11.95 -10.88
N GLU A 167 -34.57 12.60 -9.88
CA GLU A 167 -36.00 12.52 -9.59
C GLU A 167 -36.53 11.08 -9.43
N PRO A 168 -35.91 10.23 -8.59
CA PRO A 168 -36.49 8.95 -8.24
C PRO A 168 -37.79 9.16 -7.45
N LYS A 169 -38.71 8.20 -7.55
CA LYS A 169 -39.99 8.26 -6.85
C LYS A 169 -39.79 8.18 -5.34
N THR A 170 -38.91 7.28 -4.91
CA THR A 170 -38.49 7.17 -3.51
C THR A 170 -37.05 6.70 -3.42
N ILE A 171 -36.37 7.11 -2.34
CA ILE A 171 -35.06 6.60 -1.96
C ILE A 171 -35.16 6.13 -0.51
N ARG A 172 -34.88 4.84 -0.29
CA ARG A 172 -34.70 4.25 1.03
C ARG A 172 -33.30 3.69 1.16
N VAL A 173 -32.75 3.76 2.37
CA VAL A 173 -31.42 3.24 2.67
C VAL A 173 -31.50 2.17 3.74
N ALA A 174 -30.98 0.99 3.42
CA ALA A 174 -30.73 -0.09 4.36
C ALA A 174 -29.24 -0.15 4.67
N SER A 175 -28.89 -0.15 5.96
CA SER A 175 -27.53 -0.41 6.41
C SER A 175 -27.53 -1.53 7.43
N LEU A 176 -26.53 -2.42 7.36
CA LEU A 176 -26.40 -3.46 8.36
C LEU A 176 -25.97 -2.86 9.70
N ILE A 177 -25.09 -1.85 9.68
CA ILE A 177 -24.43 -1.33 10.88
C ILE A 177 -24.44 0.20 10.90
N THR A 178 -24.81 0.78 12.04
CA THR A 178 -24.55 2.19 12.36
C THR A 178 -23.64 2.31 13.57
N LYS A 179 -22.63 3.19 13.54
CA LYS A 179 -21.74 3.40 14.70
C LYS A 179 -22.23 4.53 15.62
N ARG A 180 -22.13 4.30 16.93
CA ARG A 180 -22.26 5.35 17.95
C ARG A 180 -20.93 6.01 18.23
N ARG A 181 -20.77 7.21 17.71
CA ARG A 181 -19.60 8.06 17.87
C ARG A 181 -19.83 9.02 19.03
N LYS A 182 -18.95 8.99 20.04
CA LYS A 182 -19.02 9.93 21.18
C LYS A 182 -18.53 11.33 20.81
N ASP A 183 -17.66 11.43 19.81
CA ASP A 183 -16.96 12.65 19.40
C ASP A 183 -17.70 13.46 18.32
N LYS A 184 -18.58 12.83 17.53
CA LYS A 184 -19.24 13.45 16.37
C LYS A 184 -20.64 12.90 16.15
N VAL A 185 -21.57 13.80 15.83
CA VAL A 185 -22.95 13.42 15.46
C VAL A 185 -22.95 12.75 14.09
N CYS A 186 -23.62 11.60 13.98
CA CYS A 186 -23.86 10.95 12.68
C CYS A 186 -24.80 11.84 11.84
N VAL A 187 -24.36 12.21 10.63
CA VAL A 187 -25.12 13.15 9.78
C VAL A 187 -26.21 12.47 8.95
N PHE A 188 -26.31 11.13 9.01
CA PHE A 188 -27.24 10.36 8.21
C PHE A 188 -27.81 9.18 8.97
N LYS A 189 -29.14 9.08 9.06
CA LYS A 189 -29.85 7.95 9.64
C LYS A 189 -30.45 7.08 8.51
N PRO A 190 -30.11 5.78 8.41
CA PRO A 190 -30.75 4.90 7.44
C PRO A 190 -32.22 4.64 7.80
N ASP A 191 -33.04 4.35 6.80
CA ASP A 191 -34.44 3.96 6.98
C ASP A 191 -34.55 2.57 7.63
N TYR A 192 -33.63 1.67 7.30
CA TYR A 192 -33.55 0.32 7.83
C TYR A 192 -32.16 0.07 8.40
N CYS A 193 -32.06 -0.20 9.70
CA CYS A 193 -30.78 -0.49 10.34
C CYS A 193 -30.79 -1.86 11.01
N GLY A 194 -29.76 -2.67 10.73
CA GLY A 194 -29.56 -3.95 11.41
C GLY A 194 -29.17 -3.76 12.87
N PHE A 195 -27.98 -3.20 13.08
CA PHE A 195 -27.32 -3.10 14.36
C PHE A 195 -26.78 -1.71 14.60
N GLU A 196 -26.91 -1.24 15.83
CA GLU A 196 -26.23 -0.04 16.28
C GLU A 196 -25.12 -0.44 17.25
N ILE A 197 -23.87 -0.14 16.89
CA ILE A 197 -22.69 -0.67 17.60
C ILE A 197 -21.86 0.44 18.26
N PRO A 198 -21.03 0.10 19.27
CA PRO A 198 -20.04 1.02 19.82
C PRO A 198 -18.98 1.40 18.77
N ASP A 199 -18.19 2.44 19.05
CA ASP A 199 -17.09 2.88 18.19
C ASP A 199 -15.87 1.95 18.24
N HIS A 200 -16.05 0.73 17.73
CA HIS A 200 -14.97 -0.23 17.51
C HIS A 200 -14.61 -0.28 16.04
N PHE A 201 -13.34 -0.56 15.75
CA PHE A 201 -12.95 -0.95 14.41
C PHE A 201 -13.31 -2.41 14.18
N ILE A 202 -14.17 -2.65 13.18
CA ILE A 202 -14.76 -3.96 12.92
C ILE A 202 -14.44 -4.44 11.51
N VAL A 203 -14.31 -5.75 11.37
CA VAL A 203 -14.02 -6.46 10.12
C VAL A 203 -14.87 -7.72 10.01
N GLY A 204 -14.92 -8.34 8.84
CA GLY A 204 -15.72 -9.54 8.60
C GLY A 204 -17.13 -9.23 8.12
N TYR A 205 -17.80 -10.27 7.63
CA TYR A 205 -19.05 -10.20 6.89
C TYR A 205 -18.94 -9.18 5.73
N ALA A 206 -17.90 -9.34 4.91
CA ALA A 206 -17.49 -8.45 3.81
C ALA A 206 -16.91 -7.07 4.20
N LEU A 207 -16.94 -6.67 5.48
CA LEU A 207 -16.17 -5.53 5.97
C LEU A 207 -14.67 -5.86 5.96
N ASP A 208 -13.84 -4.88 5.65
CA ASP A 208 -12.40 -5.09 5.47
C ASP A 208 -11.50 -4.17 6.28
N TYR A 209 -10.26 -4.63 6.40
CA TYR A 209 -9.10 -3.80 6.65
C TYR A 209 -8.09 -4.06 5.53
N ASN A 210 -7.80 -3.05 4.71
CA ASN A 210 -6.88 -3.15 3.56
C ASN A 210 -7.18 -4.35 2.64
N GLU A 211 -8.46 -4.58 2.31
CA GLU A 211 -8.97 -5.71 1.51
C GLU A 211 -8.89 -7.11 2.17
N TYR A 212 -8.37 -7.23 3.39
CA TYR A 212 -8.39 -8.47 4.17
C TYR A 212 -9.68 -8.60 4.99
N PHE A 213 -9.90 -9.79 5.56
CA PHE A 213 -10.99 -10.12 6.48
C PHE A 213 -12.40 -10.18 5.87
N ARG A 214 -12.58 -9.86 4.58
CA ARG A 214 -13.90 -9.95 3.90
C ARG A 214 -14.48 -11.36 3.92
N ASP A 215 -13.61 -12.36 3.97
CA ASP A 215 -13.86 -13.81 4.01
C ASP A 215 -14.14 -14.36 5.42
N VAL A 216 -14.10 -13.51 6.47
CA VAL A 216 -14.57 -13.89 7.81
C VAL A 216 -16.09 -13.78 7.86
N GLU A 217 -16.79 -14.82 8.33
CA GLU A 217 -18.26 -14.84 8.33
C GLU A 217 -18.89 -13.97 9.44
N HIS A 218 -18.17 -13.79 10.55
CA HIS A 218 -18.62 -13.03 11.71
C HIS A 218 -18.14 -11.58 11.64
N ILE A 219 -18.89 -10.65 12.24
CA ILE A 219 -18.38 -9.29 12.48
C ILE A 219 -17.52 -9.33 13.74
N CYS A 220 -16.24 -9.03 13.60
CA CYS A 220 -15.23 -9.13 14.66
C CYS A 220 -14.61 -7.76 14.96
N ILE A 221 -14.14 -7.58 16.19
CA ILE A 221 -13.31 -6.42 16.57
C ILE A 221 -11.85 -6.74 16.22
N LEU A 222 -11.17 -5.83 15.52
CA LEU A 222 -9.73 -5.96 15.22
C LEU A 222 -8.88 -5.58 16.44
N LYS A 223 -7.72 -6.22 16.67
CA LYS A 223 -6.81 -5.85 17.76
C LYS A 223 -6.14 -4.49 17.49
N GLU A 224 -5.99 -3.69 18.55
CA GLU A 224 -5.34 -2.37 18.50
C GLU A 224 -3.82 -2.42 18.18
N SER A 225 -3.16 -3.56 18.39
CA SER A 225 -1.71 -3.72 18.15
C SER A 225 -1.32 -3.59 16.68
N GLU A 226 -2.24 -3.85 15.76
CA GLU A 226 -2.01 -3.71 14.31
C GLU A 226 -2.25 -2.27 13.82
N PHE A 227 -3.19 -1.55 14.43
CA PHE A 227 -3.41 -0.13 14.15
C PHE A 227 -2.19 0.74 14.46
N SER A 228 -1.44 0.37 15.49
CA SER A 228 -0.48 1.26 16.11
C SER A 228 0.96 0.99 15.69
N THR A 229 1.42 -0.27 15.59
CA THR A 229 2.88 -0.47 15.54
C THR A 229 3.49 0.02 14.24
N TYR A 230 2.92 -0.30 13.07
CA TYR A 230 3.47 0.14 11.79
C TYR A 230 3.15 1.61 11.48
N GLU A 231 1.88 2.03 11.59
CA GLU A 231 1.50 3.42 11.29
C GLU A 231 2.17 4.41 12.26
N THR A 232 2.26 4.10 13.56
CA THR A 232 3.02 4.94 14.51
C THR A 232 4.52 4.94 14.19
N PHE A 233 5.08 3.79 13.80
CA PHE A 233 6.49 3.70 13.40
C PHE A 233 6.80 4.52 12.14
N LYS A 234 5.93 4.48 11.13
CA LYS A 234 6.01 5.26 9.89
C LYS A 234 5.92 6.76 10.13
N HIS A 235 5.17 7.19 11.14
CA HIS A 235 5.08 8.59 11.54
C HIS A 235 6.10 8.99 12.62
N SER A 236 6.95 8.07 13.08
CA SER A 236 7.92 8.37 14.13
C SER A 236 9.05 9.27 13.64
N PHE A 237 9.40 10.28 14.42
CA PHE A 237 10.51 11.19 14.11
C PHE A 237 11.83 10.46 13.89
N VAL A 238 12.08 9.37 14.63
CA VAL A 238 13.30 8.58 14.54
C VAL A 238 13.51 8.07 13.11
N ILE A 239 12.47 7.50 12.49
CA ILE A 239 12.56 6.98 11.12
C ILE A 239 12.73 8.10 10.10
N TRP A 240 12.08 9.24 10.31
CA TRP A 240 12.23 10.41 9.44
C TRP A 240 13.62 11.07 9.52
N SER A 241 14.28 10.97 10.68
CA SER A 241 15.60 11.55 10.89
C SER A 241 16.74 10.70 10.29
N LEU A 242 16.56 9.38 10.14
CA LEU A 242 17.67 8.47 9.84
C LEU A 242 18.32 8.70 8.45
N PRO A 243 17.59 8.71 7.32
CA PRO A 243 18.21 8.98 6.02
C PRO A 243 18.82 10.39 5.94
N LEU A 244 18.22 11.36 6.64
CA LEU A 244 18.75 12.72 6.74
C LEU A 244 20.08 12.75 7.50
N THR A 245 20.20 12.02 8.62
CA THR A 245 21.46 11.93 9.37
C THR A 245 22.57 11.28 8.55
N GLY A 246 22.27 10.23 7.78
CA GLY A 246 23.24 9.61 6.87
C GLY A 246 23.73 10.57 5.79
N LEU A 247 22.83 11.34 5.18
CA LEU A 247 23.20 12.38 4.22
C LEU A 247 24.09 13.46 4.87
N VAL A 248 23.70 13.99 6.03
CA VAL A 248 24.50 14.99 6.76
C VAL A 248 25.90 14.43 7.07
N GLN A 249 25.99 13.21 7.60
CA GLN A 249 27.28 12.56 7.89
C GLN A 249 28.15 12.42 6.64
N SER A 250 27.57 12.01 5.51
CA SER A 250 28.32 11.86 4.26
C SER A 250 28.86 13.20 3.73
N ILE A 251 28.07 14.27 3.80
CA ILE A 251 28.47 15.63 3.41
C ILE A 251 29.55 16.15 4.36
N THR A 252 29.37 15.99 5.68
CA THR A 252 30.37 16.39 6.68
C THR A 252 31.68 15.64 6.47
N ALA A 253 31.63 14.34 6.15
CA ALA A 253 32.83 13.57 5.81
C ALA A 253 33.49 14.12 4.54
N ALA A 254 32.73 14.37 3.47
CA ALA A 254 33.26 14.94 2.23
C ALA A 254 33.95 16.29 2.47
N LEU A 255 33.33 17.19 3.24
CA LEU A 255 33.90 18.48 3.63
C LEU A 255 35.13 18.33 4.53
N THR A 256 35.11 17.42 5.50
CA THR A 256 36.29 17.21 6.37
C THR A 256 37.49 16.74 5.55
N PHE A 257 37.26 15.93 4.52
CA PHE A 257 38.31 15.43 3.63
C PHE A 257 38.83 16.47 2.63
N THR A 258 38.11 17.57 2.36
CA THR A 258 38.69 18.66 1.55
C THR A 258 39.81 19.41 2.29
N PHE A 259 39.77 19.42 3.63
CA PHE A 259 40.78 20.04 4.48
C PHE A 259 41.96 19.12 4.84
N LEU A 260 41.87 17.82 4.56
CA LEU A 260 42.98 16.88 4.75
C LEU A 260 44.01 17.06 3.61
N SER A 261 45.30 17.02 3.96
CA SER A 261 46.38 17.17 2.98
C SER A 261 46.29 16.09 1.90
N ARG A 262 46.14 16.48 0.63
CA ARG A 262 46.06 15.58 -0.55
C ARG A 262 47.37 14.80 -0.84
N THR A 263 48.30 14.78 0.10
CA THR A 263 49.65 14.21 -0.03
C THR A 263 49.64 12.71 0.26
N LYS A 264 49.08 11.92 -0.67
CA LYS A 264 49.48 10.54 -0.98
C LYS A 264 48.68 10.05 -2.18
N THR A 265 49.35 9.36 -3.09
CA THR A 265 48.72 8.63 -4.18
C THR A 265 47.59 7.77 -3.63
N ASP A 266 46.40 7.87 -4.25
CA ASP A 266 45.21 7.10 -3.87
C ASP A 266 45.55 5.61 -3.89
N PRO A 267 45.73 4.98 -2.72
CA PRO A 267 46.36 3.67 -2.66
C PRO A 267 45.36 2.54 -2.90
N GLY A 268 44.12 2.90 -3.26
CA GLY A 268 43.02 1.98 -3.49
C GLY A 268 42.31 1.59 -2.20
N TYR A 269 41.07 1.14 -2.36
CA TYR A 269 40.09 0.88 -1.30
C TYR A 269 40.59 -0.04 -0.16
N TYR A 270 41.56 -0.92 -0.45
CA TYR A 270 42.09 -1.94 0.46
C TYR A 270 43.60 -1.89 0.65
N SER A 271 44.21 -0.71 0.51
CA SER A 271 45.61 -0.54 0.88
C SER A 271 45.83 -0.65 2.39
N ASP A 272 46.90 -1.34 2.80
CA ASP A 272 47.36 -1.43 4.20
C ASP A 272 47.75 -0.07 4.80
N ARG A 273 47.96 0.96 3.97
CA ARG A 273 48.37 2.32 4.37
C ARG A 273 47.40 3.41 3.90
N GLY A 274 46.20 3.03 3.46
CA GLY A 274 45.35 3.86 2.62
C GLY A 274 44.19 4.56 3.31
N THR A 275 44.18 5.89 3.19
CA THR A 275 42.98 6.71 3.33
C THR A 275 41.99 6.37 2.21
N LEU A 276 40.69 6.41 2.49
CA LEU A 276 39.65 6.29 1.46
C LEU A 276 39.92 7.29 0.32
N SER A 277 39.65 6.89 -0.91
CA SER A 277 39.72 7.81 -2.02
C SER A 277 38.72 8.94 -1.80
N TYR A 278 39.15 10.17 -2.05
CA TYR A 278 38.27 11.33 -1.98
C TYR A 278 37.02 11.13 -2.88
N ALA A 279 37.21 10.50 -4.05
CA ALA A 279 36.13 10.16 -4.97
C ALA A 279 35.06 9.26 -4.34
N PHE A 280 35.45 8.28 -3.51
CA PHE A 280 34.50 7.38 -2.85
C PHE A 280 33.66 8.08 -1.78
N ILE A 281 34.27 8.97 -1.00
CA ILE A 281 33.56 9.72 0.04
C ILE A 281 32.53 10.66 -0.60
N VAL A 282 32.93 11.35 -1.68
CA VAL A 282 32.03 12.22 -2.44
C VAL A 282 30.92 11.39 -3.11
N GLU A 283 31.23 10.22 -3.67
CA GLU A 283 30.22 9.35 -4.28
C GLU A 283 29.23 8.77 -3.24
N ASN A 284 29.68 8.43 -2.03
CA ASN A 284 28.79 8.01 -0.95
C ASN A 284 27.78 9.08 -0.54
N SER A 285 28.12 10.36 -0.74
CA SER A 285 27.18 11.47 -0.50
C SER A 285 26.03 11.46 -1.50
N PHE A 286 26.32 11.12 -2.76
CA PHE A 286 25.27 10.90 -3.77
C PHE A 286 24.36 9.73 -3.39
N PHE A 287 24.91 8.59 -2.98
CA PHE A 287 24.11 7.43 -2.60
C PHE A 287 23.26 7.68 -1.34
N SER A 288 23.78 8.44 -0.38
CA SER A 288 23.01 8.84 0.80
C SER A 288 21.86 9.78 0.42
N GLY A 289 22.08 10.69 -0.53
CA GLY A 289 21.05 11.55 -1.09
C GLY A 289 19.99 10.78 -1.88
N LEU A 290 20.42 9.78 -2.66
CA LEU A 290 19.53 8.87 -3.38
C LEU A 290 18.63 8.09 -2.41
N LEU A 291 19.20 7.52 -1.33
CA LEU A 291 18.42 6.80 -0.31
C LEU A 291 17.39 7.71 0.36
N LEU A 292 17.75 8.95 0.72
CA LEU A 292 16.81 9.93 1.25
C LEU A 292 15.68 10.22 0.25
N PHE A 293 16.02 10.43 -1.02
CA PHE A 293 15.05 10.70 -2.07
C PHE A 293 14.10 9.51 -2.30
N GLN A 294 14.61 8.29 -2.34
CA GLN A 294 13.82 7.07 -2.46
C GLN A 294 12.89 6.88 -1.27
N TRP A 295 13.42 7.13 -0.07
CA TRP A 295 12.64 7.04 1.15
C TRP A 295 11.46 8.04 1.15
N LEU A 296 11.68 9.27 0.65
CA LEU A 296 10.59 10.22 0.41
C LEU A 296 9.61 9.68 -0.64
N TYR A 297 10.11 9.17 -1.77
CA TYR A 297 9.28 8.63 -2.85
C TYR A 297 8.39 7.45 -2.41
N TYR A 298 8.90 6.64 -1.49
CA TYR A 298 8.20 5.49 -0.91
C TYR A 298 7.30 5.84 0.28
N SER A 299 7.35 7.08 0.76
CA SER A 299 6.39 7.57 1.75
C SER A 299 5.06 7.87 1.06
N ASP A 300 3.97 7.27 1.55
CA ASP A 300 2.63 7.51 0.98
C ASP A 300 2.23 8.98 1.03
N PHE A 301 2.67 9.70 2.06
CA PHE A 301 2.45 11.13 2.20
C PHE A 301 3.07 11.92 1.04
N PHE A 302 4.33 11.67 0.69
CA PHE A 302 4.98 12.38 -0.44
C PHE A 302 4.48 11.85 -1.78
N TYR A 303 4.28 10.54 -1.92
CA TYR A 303 3.84 9.93 -3.17
C TYR A 303 2.44 10.43 -3.59
N SER A 304 1.53 10.67 -2.64
CA SER A 304 0.19 11.21 -2.96
C SER A 304 0.23 12.58 -3.63
N TYR A 305 1.24 13.41 -3.34
CA TYR A 305 1.40 14.70 -4.03
C TYR A 305 1.96 14.53 -5.44
N ILE A 306 2.80 13.51 -5.66
CA ILE A 306 3.56 13.29 -6.89
C ILE A 306 2.73 12.53 -7.95
N ASN A 307 1.98 11.51 -7.53
CA ASN A 307 1.22 10.62 -8.42
C ASN A 307 0.04 11.33 -9.14
N ASN A 308 -0.26 12.59 -8.77
CA ASN A 308 -1.31 13.37 -9.43
C ASN A 308 -0.96 13.79 -10.86
N SER A 309 0.32 13.74 -11.25
CA SER A 309 0.76 14.03 -12.61
C SER A 309 1.80 13.02 -13.07
N ILE A 310 1.50 12.33 -14.17
CA ILE A 310 2.39 11.36 -14.77
C ILE A 310 3.73 11.98 -15.19
N VAL A 311 3.73 13.25 -15.58
CA VAL A 311 4.95 13.98 -15.98
C VAL A 311 5.84 14.24 -14.76
N ILE A 312 5.23 14.63 -13.64
CA ILE A 312 5.95 14.90 -12.39
C ILE A 312 6.49 13.60 -11.79
N ASP A 313 5.68 12.54 -11.74
CA ASP A 313 6.10 11.21 -11.26
C ASP A 313 7.27 10.67 -12.08
N ASN A 314 7.21 10.76 -13.41
CA ASN A 314 8.35 10.40 -14.27
C ASN A 314 9.60 11.25 -13.99
N LEU A 315 9.45 12.58 -13.94
CA LEU A 315 10.59 13.46 -13.71
C LEU A 315 11.26 13.11 -12.37
N ILE A 316 10.49 12.91 -11.31
CA ILE A 316 10.98 12.56 -9.99
C ILE A 316 11.66 11.18 -9.99
N VAL A 317 11.05 10.16 -10.59
CA VAL A 317 11.64 8.81 -10.64
C VAL A 317 12.99 8.81 -11.37
N PHE A 318 13.11 9.54 -12.47
CA PHE A 318 14.33 9.53 -13.30
C PHE A 318 15.35 10.63 -12.93
N LEU A 319 14.97 11.66 -12.16
CA LEU A 319 15.85 12.77 -11.80
C LEU A 319 17.19 12.33 -11.18
N PRO A 320 17.23 11.37 -10.23
CA PRO A 320 18.51 10.93 -9.67
C PRO A 320 19.45 10.29 -10.71
N TYR A 321 18.91 9.68 -11.77
CA TYR A 321 19.68 9.06 -12.85
C TYR A 321 20.36 10.12 -13.71
N ILE A 322 19.67 11.22 -13.98
CA ILE A 322 20.21 12.37 -14.72
C ILE A 322 21.33 13.02 -13.88
N LEU A 323 21.06 13.27 -12.60
CA LEU A 323 22.01 13.91 -11.70
C LEU A 323 23.25 13.07 -11.39
N ARG A 324 23.19 11.73 -11.54
CA ARG A 324 24.34 10.84 -11.30
C ARG A 324 25.58 11.30 -12.08
N GLN A 325 25.44 11.87 -13.26
CA GLN A 325 26.57 12.28 -14.09
C GLN A 325 27.45 13.36 -13.44
N LEU A 326 26.91 14.12 -12.49
CA LEU A 326 27.60 15.22 -11.80
C LEU A 326 28.54 14.76 -10.67
N TRP A 327 28.45 13.49 -10.25
CA TRP A 327 29.28 12.94 -9.17
C TRP A 327 30.45 12.10 -9.69
N PRO A 328 31.61 12.12 -9.02
CA PRO A 328 32.72 11.24 -9.35
C PRO A 328 32.31 9.76 -9.27
N LYS A 329 32.97 8.92 -10.06
CA LYS A 329 32.79 7.45 -10.04
C LYS A 329 33.98 6.85 -9.30
N THR A 330 33.72 6.04 -8.29
CA THR A 330 34.78 5.27 -7.63
C THR A 330 35.25 4.18 -8.58
N HIS A 331 36.55 4.16 -8.83
CA HIS A 331 37.19 3.07 -9.55
C HIS A 331 37.82 2.11 -8.54
N PHE A 332 37.38 0.85 -8.56
CA PHE A 332 38.08 -0.23 -7.86
C PHE A 332 39.30 -0.63 -8.69
N ARG A 333 40.38 0.18 -8.63
CA ARG A 333 41.68 -0.24 -9.16
C ARG A 333 42.07 -1.57 -8.50
N ASP A 334 42.68 -2.47 -9.26
CA ASP A 334 43.18 -3.74 -8.73
C ASP A 334 44.24 -3.43 -7.66
N SER A 335 43.82 -3.52 -6.40
CA SER A 335 44.66 -3.30 -5.22
C SER A 335 45.84 -4.27 -5.12
N LEU A 336 45.89 -5.24 -6.03
CA LEU A 336 46.89 -6.29 -6.19
C LEU A 336 48.05 -5.88 -7.11
N ASN A 337 47.82 -5.07 -8.15
CA ASN A 337 48.82 -4.84 -9.20
C ASN A 337 49.94 -3.85 -8.85
N ASN A 338 49.82 -3.06 -7.77
CA ASN A 338 50.79 -2.01 -7.41
C ASN A 338 51.31 -2.08 -5.96
N SER A 339 51.00 -3.13 -5.20
CA SER A 339 51.35 -3.22 -3.77
C SER A 339 52.29 -4.38 -3.40
N ASP A 340 53.04 -4.90 -4.37
CA ASP A 340 53.87 -6.09 -4.23
C ASP A 340 54.99 -6.00 -3.18
N LYS A 341 55.33 -4.81 -2.67
CA LYS A 341 56.43 -4.66 -1.70
C LYS A 341 56.08 -4.95 -0.24
N ASN A 342 54.80 -5.03 0.16
CA ASN A 342 54.43 -5.10 1.59
C ASN A 342 53.32 -6.09 1.99
N LYS A 343 52.78 -6.92 1.08
CA LYS A 343 51.67 -7.85 1.40
C LYS A 343 52.16 -9.30 1.50
N THR A 344 52.03 -9.91 2.69
CA THR A 344 52.27 -11.35 2.89
C THR A 344 51.32 -12.21 2.03
N ALA A 345 51.78 -13.39 1.58
CA ALA A 345 51.00 -14.30 0.73
C ALA A 345 49.55 -14.59 1.22
N PRO A 346 49.29 -14.88 2.51
CA PRO A 346 47.92 -15.05 3.02
C PRO A 346 47.08 -13.76 2.98
N ASN A 347 47.70 -12.58 3.05
CA ASN A 347 46.99 -11.31 2.91
C ASN A 347 46.61 -11.02 1.45
N LYS A 348 47.35 -11.52 0.46
CA LYS A 348 46.98 -11.38 -0.97
C LYS A 348 45.65 -12.06 -1.28
N ASN A 349 45.44 -13.30 -0.82
CA ASN A 349 44.18 -14.03 -1.01
C ASN A 349 43.00 -13.35 -0.32
N PHE A 350 43.20 -12.89 0.92
CA PHE A 350 42.17 -12.12 1.64
C PHE A 350 41.77 -10.87 0.83
N TYR A 351 42.73 -10.07 0.38
CA TYR A 351 42.45 -8.84 -0.38
C TYR A 351 41.81 -9.11 -1.75
N PHE A 352 42.13 -10.22 -2.40
CA PHE A 352 41.47 -10.65 -3.65
C PHE A 352 39.98 -10.96 -3.43
N ILE A 353 39.67 -11.84 -2.49
CA ILE A 353 38.28 -12.23 -2.15
C ILE A 353 37.47 -11.01 -1.73
N VAL A 354 38.05 -10.20 -0.84
CA VAL A 354 37.46 -8.95 -0.35
C VAL A 354 37.11 -8.01 -1.50
N THR A 355 38.01 -7.84 -2.47
CA THR A 355 37.78 -6.97 -3.63
C THR A 355 36.64 -7.48 -4.51
N MET A 356 36.58 -8.80 -4.77
CA MET A 356 35.52 -9.40 -5.59
C MET A 356 34.14 -9.29 -4.96
N VAL A 357 34.02 -9.68 -3.68
CA VAL A 357 32.74 -9.62 -2.95
C VAL A 357 32.25 -8.18 -2.83
N THR A 358 33.13 -7.21 -2.63
CA THR A 358 32.75 -5.78 -2.58
C THR A 358 32.31 -5.25 -3.93
N LYS A 359 32.94 -5.65 -5.05
CA LYS A 359 32.47 -5.26 -6.39
C LYS A 359 31.02 -5.71 -6.59
N MET A 360 30.70 -6.95 -6.22
CA MET A 360 29.34 -7.50 -6.28
C MET A 360 28.35 -6.69 -5.44
N PHE A 361 28.64 -6.44 -4.15
CA PHE A 361 27.74 -5.66 -3.28
C PHE A 361 27.65 -4.18 -3.64
N TYR A 362 28.71 -3.61 -4.21
CA TYR A 362 28.69 -2.25 -4.72
C TYR A 362 27.78 -2.11 -5.95
N VAL A 363 27.79 -3.10 -6.86
CA VAL A 363 26.83 -3.18 -7.96
C VAL A 363 25.41 -3.33 -7.42
N TRP A 364 25.20 -4.21 -6.43
CA TRP A 364 23.91 -4.40 -5.78
C TRP A 364 23.36 -3.11 -5.13
N ALA A 365 24.17 -2.41 -4.34
CA ALA A 365 23.77 -1.14 -3.72
C ALA A 365 23.46 -0.06 -4.78
N LYS A 366 24.25 -0.01 -5.86
CA LYS A 366 24.11 1.00 -6.92
C LYS A 366 22.94 0.74 -7.86
N HIS A 367 22.60 -0.51 -8.16
CA HIS A 367 21.61 -0.86 -9.19
C HIS A 367 20.31 -1.38 -8.60
N TYR A 368 20.39 -2.18 -7.54
CA TYR A 368 19.22 -2.87 -6.99
C TYR A 368 18.47 -2.01 -5.98
N ILE A 369 19.17 -1.50 -4.96
CA ILE A 369 18.55 -0.55 -4.02
C ILE A 369 18.30 0.79 -4.72
N GLY A 370 19.25 1.24 -5.55
CA GLY A 370 19.22 2.55 -6.22
C GLY A 370 18.13 2.75 -7.27
N TYR A 371 17.84 1.73 -8.07
CA TYR A 371 17.09 1.93 -9.31
C TYR A 371 15.90 0.98 -9.43
N PHE A 372 16.11 -0.31 -9.19
CA PHE A 372 15.07 -1.32 -9.30
C PHE A 372 13.85 -1.06 -8.42
N LEU A 373 14.05 -0.71 -7.14
CA LEU A 373 12.94 -0.45 -6.22
C LEU A 373 12.07 0.71 -6.73
N ASN A 374 12.62 1.84 -7.14
CA ASN A 374 11.79 2.95 -7.64
C ASN A 374 10.87 2.53 -8.80
N TYR A 375 11.33 1.65 -9.69
CA TYR A 375 10.48 1.10 -10.74
C TYR A 375 9.35 0.23 -10.21
N VAL A 376 9.59 -0.58 -9.18
CA VAL A 376 8.54 -1.42 -8.58
C VAL A 376 7.38 -0.57 -8.07
N ARG A 377 7.66 0.55 -7.39
CA ARG A 377 6.61 1.48 -6.93
C ARG A 377 6.03 2.29 -8.09
N PHE A 378 6.87 2.82 -8.98
CA PHE A 378 6.42 3.60 -10.13
C PHE A 378 5.45 2.83 -11.04
N PHE A 379 5.71 1.54 -11.29
CA PHE A 379 4.83 0.70 -12.10
C PHE A 379 3.64 0.11 -11.32
N ASP A 380 3.44 0.51 -10.07
CA ASP A 380 2.39 0.00 -9.17
C ASP A 380 2.45 -1.54 -9.04
N ARG A 381 3.67 -2.10 -8.98
CA ARG A 381 3.94 -3.56 -8.97
C ARG A 381 4.09 -4.16 -7.59
N ALA A 382 4.19 -3.35 -6.55
CA ALA A 382 4.21 -3.82 -5.17
C ALA A 382 2.86 -3.59 -4.50
N ASN A 383 2.38 -4.60 -3.77
CA ASN A 383 1.24 -4.46 -2.87
C ASN A 383 1.64 -3.64 -1.62
N PRO A 384 0.67 -3.15 -0.82
CA PRO A 384 0.96 -2.31 0.35
C PRO A 384 1.94 -2.95 1.36
N GLN A 385 1.86 -4.27 1.56
CA GLN A 385 2.74 -5.00 2.47
C GLN A 385 4.18 -5.11 1.92
N GLN A 386 4.35 -5.32 0.63
CA GLN A 386 5.66 -5.31 -0.04
C GLN A 386 6.27 -3.90 0.00
N ILE A 387 5.46 -2.86 -0.18
CA ILE A 387 5.90 -1.47 -0.04
C ILE A 387 6.44 -1.22 1.37
N GLU A 388 5.76 -1.73 2.40
CA GLU A 388 6.22 -1.67 3.78
C GLU A 388 7.59 -2.33 3.98
N TYR A 389 7.77 -3.56 3.49
CA TYR A 389 9.06 -4.25 3.59
C TYR A 389 10.17 -3.52 2.82
N ILE A 390 9.87 -2.98 1.65
CA ILE A 390 10.82 -2.18 0.87
C ILE A 390 11.20 -0.91 1.63
N TYR A 391 10.23 -0.25 2.26
CA TYR A 391 10.47 0.94 3.07
C TYR A 391 11.39 0.62 4.26
N LEU A 392 11.14 -0.49 4.96
CA LEU A 392 12.00 -0.97 6.05
C LEU A 392 13.42 -1.30 5.56
N LEU A 393 13.54 -1.92 4.39
CA LEU A 393 14.82 -2.22 3.75
C LEU A 393 15.62 -0.95 3.44
N LEU A 394 14.97 0.13 2.98
CA LEU A 394 15.61 1.43 2.75
C LEU A 394 16.15 2.02 4.06
N VAL A 395 15.40 1.90 5.17
CA VAL A 395 15.84 2.35 6.50
C VAL A 395 17.04 1.55 6.98
N PHE A 396 17.01 0.21 6.87
CA PHE A 396 18.16 -0.63 7.23
C PHE A 396 19.39 -0.33 6.36
N SER A 397 19.19 0.00 5.08
CA SER A 397 20.26 0.38 4.16
C SER A 397 20.89 1.72 4.57
N ALA A 398 20.09 2.70 4.99
CA ALA A 398 20.60 3.96 5.54
C ALA A 398 21.40 3.75 6.83
N PHE A 399 21.02 2.79 7.68
CA PHE A 399 21.79 2.44 8.87
C PHE A 399 23.13 1.78 8.51
N ALA A 400 23.14 0.91 7.51
CA ALA A 400 24.35 0.25 7.02
C ALA A 400 25.38 1.25 6.46
N THR A 401 24.92 2.29 5.72
CA THR A 401 25.81 3.33 5.20
C THR A 401 26.39 4.21 6.33
N THR A 402 25.61 4.55 7.35
CA THR A 402 26.10 5.28 8.54
C THR A 402 27.14 4.47 9.32
N ILE A 403 26.88 3.19 9.59
CA ILE A 403 27.85 2.29 10.24
C ILE A 403 29.13 2.19 9.42
N SER A 404 28.99 2.08 8.10
CA SER A 404 30.12 2.06 7.17
C SER A 404 31.04 3.28 7.37
N VAL A 405 30.49 4.50 7.32
CA VAL A 405 31.26 5.74 7.49
C VAL A 405 31.94 5.81 8.87
N PHE A 406 31.25 5.36 9.93
CA PHE A 406 31.80 5.30 11.28
C PHE A 406 32.98 4.31 11.39
N LEU A 407 32.81 3.08 10.92
CA LEU A 407 33.87 2.05 10.93
C LEU A 407 35.07 2.49 10.10
N HIS A 408 34.84 3.15 8.97
CA HIS A 408 35.89 3.72 8.16
C HIS A 408 36.68 4.81 8.91
N THR A 409 36.00 5.65 9.69
CA THR A 409 36.64 6.66 10.54
C THR A 409 37.50 6.01 11.62
N LEU A 410 37.02 4.94 12.26
CA LEU A 410 37.78 4.17 13.24
C LEU A 410 39.02 3.51 12.63
N LYS A 411 38.88 2.95 11.42
CA LYS A 411 39.99 2.37 10.67
C LYS A 411 41.03 3.43 10.31
N PHE A 412 40.59 4.61 9.85
CA PHE A 412 41.48 5.73 9.52
C PHE A 412 42.28 6.19 10.75
N LYS A 413 41.64 6.25 11.92
CA LYS A 413 42.30 6.62 13.18
C LYS A 413 43.15 5.49 13.78
N GLY A 414 43.20 4.31 13.15
CA GLY A 414 44.00 3.17 13.58
C GLY A 414 43.42 2.36 14.74
N TYR A 415 42.16 2.62 15.13
CA TYR A 415 41.53 1.91 16.25
C TYR A 415 41.10 0.48 15.90
N ILE A 416 40.88 0.18 14.62
CA ILE A 416 40.47 -1.15 14.15
C ILE A 416 41.29 -1.60 12.94
N GLY A 417 41.58 -2.90 12.88
CA GLY A 417 42.30 -3.50 11.76
C GLY A 417 41.45 -3.67 10.48
N PRO A 418 42.07 -3.85 9.30
CA PRO A 418 41.36 -4.00 8.03
C PRO A 418 40.39 -5.20 7.99
N ARG A 419 40.77 -6.32 8.61
CA ARG A 419 39.95 -7.55 8.66
C ARG A 419 38.68 -7.35 9.48
N THR A 420 38.80 -6.78 10.67
CA THR A 420 37.67 -6.51 11.56
C THR A 420 36.69 -5.53 10.92
N SER A 421 37.20 -4.44 10.32
CA SER A 421 36.38 -3.48 9.59
C SER A 421 35.62 -4.13 8.44
N TYR A 422 36.27 -4.99 7.65
CA TYR A 422 35.65 -5.70 6.53
C TYR A 422 34.55 -6.69 6.98
N ILE A 423 34.78 -7.45 8.05
CA ILE A 423 33.79 -8.43 8.57
C ILE A 423 32.50 -7.71 8.98
N ILE A 424 32.62 -6.63 9.75
CA ILE A 424 31.45 -5.86 10.21
C ILE A 424 30.73 -5.25 9.00
N TYR A 425 31.48 -4.78 8.00
CA TYR A 425 30.93 -4.31 6.73
C TYR A 425 30.14 -5.40 6.02
N MET A 426 30.71 -6.59 5.85
CA MET A 426 30.03 -7.68 5.14
C MET A 426 28.79 -8.17 5.86
N MET A 427 28.79 -8.19 7.20
CA MET A 427 27.60 -8.56 7.96
C MET A 427 26.42 -7.59 7.71
N SER A 428 26.67 -6.28 7.61
CA SER A 428 25.60 -5.32 7.33
C SER A 428 25.04 -5.47 5.91
N TYR A 429 25.90 -5.71 4.91
CA TYR A 429 25.47 -5.94 3.52
C TYR A 429 24.77 -7.29 3.34
N LEU A 430 25.24 -8.35 3.98
CA LEU A 430 24.57 -9.66 3.96
C LEU A 430 23.20 -9.61 4.64
N SER A 431 23.07 -8.88 5.75
CA SER A 431 21.78 -8.70 6.42
C SER A 431 20.78 -8.00 5.51
N THR A 432 21.19 -6.91 4.87
CA THR A 432 20.30 -6.14 3.96
C THR A 432 19.98 -6.93 2.69
N PHE A 433 20.93 -7.68 2.13
CA PHE A 433 20.70 -8.59 1.01
C PHE A 433 19.75 -9.75 1.37
N TYR A 434 19.92 -10.35 2.55
CA TYR A 434 19.00 -11.39 3.05
C TYR A 434 17.59 -10.83 3.22
N SER A 435 17.44 -9.66 3.85
CA SER A 435 16.14 -8.99 3.97
C SER A 435 15.50 -8.72 2.61
N PHE A 436 16.28 -8.33 1.60
CA PHE A 436 15.78 -8.15 0.24
C PHE A 436 15.24 -9.46 -0.37
N ILE A 437 15.95 -10.60 -0.23
CA ILE A 437 15.50 -11.90 -0.76
C ILE A 437 14.18 -12.35 -0.12
N GLN A 438 13.94 -12.00 1.14
CA GLN A 438 12.68 -12.33 1.82
C GLN A 438 11.47 -11.57 1.27
N ILE A 439 11.69 -10.44 0.58
CA ILE A 439 10.63 -9.73 -0.13
C ILE A 439 10.28 -10.56 -1.36
N ARG A 440 9.29 -11.45 -1.25
CA ARG A 440 8.67 -12.11 -2.41
C ARG A 440 7.98 -11.05 -3.24
N ILE A 441 8.71 -10.40 -4.16
CA ILE A 441 8.14 -9.49 -5.14
C ILE A 441 7.50 -10.36 -6.23
N ASP A 442 6.28 -10.81 -5.98
CA ASP A 442 5.45 -11.37 -7.03
C ASP A 442 5.07 -10.23 -7.98
N ILE A 443 5.77 -10.13 -9.10
CA ILE A 443 5.52 -9.10 -10.12
C ILE A 443 4.16 -9.40 -10.74
N HIS A 444 3.12 -8.70 -10.27
CA HIS A 444 1.76 -8.84 -10.76
C HIS A 444 1.70 -8.49 -12.26
N PRO A 445 0.97 -9.25 -13.12
CA PRO A 445 0.92 -9.01 -14.56
C PRO A 445 0.10 -7.78 -14.99
N ILE A 446 -0.42 -6.97 -14.05
CA ILE A 446 -1.25 -5.81 -14.37
C ILE A 446 -0.33 -4.59 -14.50
N TYR A 447 0.02 -4.26 -15.73
CA TYR A 447 0.80 -3.08 -16.07
C TYR A 447 -0.08 -1.83 -16.08
N ASN A 448 0.37 -0.74 -15.47
CA ASN A 448 -0.17 0.58 -15.78
C ASN A 448 0.26 0.98 -17.20
N ARG A 449 -0.54 0.59 -18.21
CA ARG A 449 -0.24 0.76 -19.64
C ARG A 449 0.04 2.22 -20.04
N GLN A 450 -0.46 3.20 -19.29
CA GLN A 450 -0.22 4.62 -19.55
C GLN A 450 1.22 5.02 -19.21
N LYS A 451 1.74 4.59 -18.05
CA LYS A 451 3.14 4.86 -17.63
C LYS A 451 4.14 4.22 -18.59
N VAL A 452 3.89 2.99 -19.03
CA VAL A 452 4.72 2.30 -20.04
C VAL A 452 4.71 3.02 -21.39
N ARG A 453 3.52 3.41 -21.88
CA ARG A 453 3.39 4.15 -23.14
C ARG A 453 4.12 5.49 -23.12
N PHE A 454 4.02 6.24 -22.02
CA PHE A 454 4.72 7.52 -21.87
C PHE A 454 6.24 7.37 -22.01
N ILE A 455 6.84 6.36 -21.35
CA ILE A 455 8.27 6.06 -21.47
C ILE A 455 8.64 5.74 -22.93
N THR A 456 7.91 4.81 -23.56
CA THR A 456 8.21 4.38 -24.94
C THR A 456 7.99 5.48 -25.98
N THR A 457 7.06 6.40 -25.76
CA THR A 457 6.78 7.49 -26.71
C THR A 457 7.72 8.68 -26.50
N TYR A 458 8.05 9.03 -25.25
CA TYR A 458 8.76 10.27 -24.95
C TYR A 458 10.29 10.10 -24.85
N LEU A 459 10.78 8.97 -24.33
CA LEU A 459 12.22 8.73 -24.18
C LEU A 459 12.85 8.16 -25.45
N CYS A 460 12.15 7.30 -26.20
CA CYS A 460 12.65 6.75 -27.47
C CYS A 460 12.62 7.76 -28.64
N GLN A 461 11.95 8.90 -28.50
CA GLN A 461 11.92 9.96 -29.52
C GLN A 461 13.03 11.01 -29.35
N GLN A 462 13.82 10.95 -28.27
CA GLN A 462 14.91 11.91 -28.03
C GLN A 462 16.24 11.35 -28.56
N PRO A 463 16.99 12.09 -29.40
CA PRO A 463 18.32 11.68 -29.82
C PRO A 463 19.28 11.90 -28.66
N PHE A 464 19.47 10.89 -27.80
CA PHE A 464 20.51 10.93 -26.79
C PHE A 464 21.87 10.76 -27.49
N SER A 465 22.64 11.85 -27.59
CA SER A 465 24.03 11.82 -28.06
C SER A 465 24.94 11.13 -27.04
N SER A 466 25.43 9.95 -27.40
CA SER A 466 26.72 9.34 -27.03
C SER A 466 27.23 9.63 -25.61
N GLN A 467 26.73 8.87 -24.63
CA GLN A 467 27.33 8.57 -23.31
C GLN A 467 26.35 7.81 -22.38
N ALA A 468 25.11 7.58 -22.84
CA ALA A 468 24.14 6.69 -22.21
C ALA A 468 24.22 5.23 -22.72
N ASP A 469 25.30 4.87 -23.42
CA ASP A 469 25.47 3.58 -24.12
C ASP A 469 25.77 2.38 -23.20
N PHE A 470 25.42 2.48 -21.91
CA PHE A 470 25.52 1.35 -20.98
C PHE A 470 24.16 0.88 -20.44
N TRP A 471 23.07 1.52 -20.86
CA TRP A 471 21.71 1.18 -20.39
C TRP A 471 20.74 0.77 -21.50
N PHE A 472 21.10 0.99 -22.76
CA PHE A 472 20.31 0.59 -23.91
C PHE A 472 21.24 0.01 -24.95
N ASP A 473 21.43 -1.31 -24.91
CA ASP A 473 22.13 -2.00 -25.99
C ASP A 473 21.32 -1.84 -27.26
N SER A 474 21.99 -1.34 -28.30
CA SER A 474 21.41 -0.92 -29.56
C SER A 474 20.79 -2.09 -30.32
N GLN A 475 19.46 -2.13 -30.41
CA GLN A 475 18.79 -2.59 -31.63
C GLN A 475 17.90 -1.46 -32.17
N PRO A 476 17.93 -1.20 -33.49
CA PRO A 476 17.03 -0.24 -34.12
C PRO A 476 15.58 -0.65 -33.85
N CYS A 477 14.75 0.31 -33.46
CA CYS A 477 13.36 0.17 -33.00
C CYS A 477 12.38 -0.47 -34.01
N ASP A 478 12.83 -0.92 -35.18
CA ASP A 478 11.95 -1.41 -36.25
C ASP A 478 11.49 -2.86 -36.05
N ASN A 479 12.10 -3.61 -35.13
CA ASN A 479 11.74 -5.00 -34.82
C ASN A 479 11.37 -5.25 -33.34
N MET A 480 10.87 -4.23 -32.63
CA MET A 480 10.26 -4.42 -31.30
C MET A 480 8.88 -5.08 -31.48
N ASP A 481 8.91 -6.38 -31.73
CA ASP A 481 7.71 -7.20 -31.84
C ASP A 481 6.93 -7.16 -30.51
N ARG A 482 5.60 -7.09 -30.61
CA ARG A 482 4.66 -6.68 -29.55
C ARG A 482 4.55 -7.63 -28.34
N SER A 483 5.55 -8.44 -28.05
CA SER A 483 5.53 -9.47 -27.01
C SER A 483 6.74 -9.51 -26.08
N MET A 484 7.75 -8.63 -26.24
CA MET A 484 8.84 -8.55 -25.27
C MET A 484 8.35 -7.94 -23.96
N THR A 485 8.13 -8.79 -22.96
CA THR A 485 7.86 -8.33 -21.59
C THR A 485 9.17 -7.81 -20.98
N ILE A 486 9.08 -6.78 -20.14
CA ILE A 486 10.19 -6.21 -19.36
C ILE A 486 11.03 -7.28 -18.60
N TYR A 487 10.48 -8.48 -18.42
CA TYR A 487 11.16 -9.66 -17.91
C TYR A 487 12.35 -10.12 -18.79
N GLU A 488 12.23 -10.07 -20.11
CA GLU A 488 13.30 -10.43 -21.06
C GLU A 488 14.36 -9.33 -21.19
N TRP A 489 14.00 -8.08 -20.91
CA TRP A 489 14.93 -6.95 -20.83
C TRP A 489 15.84 -7.05 -19.59
N TYR A 490 15.33 -7.61 -18.49
CA TYR A 490 16.05 -7.74 -17.21
C TYR A 490 17.09 -8.88 -17.21
N TYR A 491 16.82 -9.99 -17.89
CA TYR A 491 17.72 -11.15 -17.96
C TYR A 491 18.82 -11.04 -19.02
N ASN A 492 18.71 -10.10 -19.96
CA ASN A 492 19.71 -9.85 -21.00
C ASN A 492 20.78 -8.81 -20.62
N ILE A 493 20.82 -8.37 -19.36
CA ILE A 493 22.01 -7.68 -18.84
C ILE A 493 23.11 -8.73 -18.76
N PRO A 494 24.22 -8.62 -19.50
CA PRO A 494 25.29 -9.61 -19.44
C PRO A 494 25.75 -9.74 -17.99
N ALA A 495 25.74 -10.95 -17.47
CA ALA A 495 26.33 -11.28 -16.17
C ALA A 495 27.79 -10.82 -16.20
N VAL A 496 28.11 -9.77 -15.42
CA VAL A 496 29.47 -9.29 -15.17
C VAL A 496 29.99 -9.86 -13.86
#